data_AF-B1M020-F1
#
_entry.id   AF-B1M020-F1
#
_cell.length_a   1.000
_cell.length_b   1.000
_cell.length_c   1.000
_cell.angle_alpha   90.00
_cell.angle_beta   90.00
_cell.angle_gamma   90.00
#
_symmetry.space_group_name_H-M   'P 1'
#
loop_
_entity.id
_entity.type
_entity.pdbx_description
1 polymer ?
#
loop_
_entity_poly.entity_id
_entity_poly.type
_entity_poly.pdbx_seq_one_letter_code
_entity_poly.pdbx_strand_id
1 'polypeptide(L)'
;MTPDLLTRAGEALRSGEDWRRPLARLLGPYHPAGPRDEVDPRMVSRWASGAMDIPDWVPEALARLTRETGERLLDVADEIDAEVEPQPRI
;
A
#
# COMPACT_ATOMS: atom_id res chain seq x y z
N MET A 1 13.54 -8.23 0.05
CA MET A 1 12.25 -8.30 0.78
C MET A 1 11.71 -9.72 0.63
N THR A 2 10.93 -10.22 1.59
CA THR A 2 10.32 -11.56 1.50
C THR A 2 8.91 -11.51 0.89
N PRO A 3 8.43 -12.59 0.25
CA PRO A 3 7.04 -12.70 -0.22
C PRO A 3 5.99 -12.45 0.87
N ASP A 4 6.25 -12.92 2.10
CA ASP A 4 5.36 -12.70 3.25
C ASP A 4 5.25 -11.22 3.61
N LEU A 5 6.37 -10.49 3.61
CA LEU A 5 6.36 -9.07 3.92
C LEU A 5 5.68 -8.25 2.81
N LEU A 6 5.87 -8.62 1.54
CA LEU A 6 5.12 -8.06 0.41
C LEU A 6 3.61 -8.27 0.58
N THR A 7 3.19 -9.48 0.95
CA THR A 7 1.77 -9.82 1.16
C THR A 7 1.17 -8.97 2.28
N ARG A 8 1.84 -8.90 3.43
CA ARG A 8 1.41 -8.04 4.55
C ARG A 8 1.31 -6.57 4.17
N ALA A 9 2.27 -6.05 3.42
CA ALA A 9 2.24 -4.66 2.95
C ALA A 9 1.09 -4.42 1.97
N GLY A 10 0.86 -5.36 1.04
CA GLY A 10 -0.26 -5.31 0.09
C GLY A 10 -1.61 -5.28 0.79
N GLU A 11 -1.84 -6.20 1.73
CA GLU A 11 -3.07 -6.29 2.54
C GLU A 11 -3.28 -5.05 3.40
N ALA A 12 -2.22 -4.51 4.01
CA ALA A 12 -2.30 -3.28 4.81
C ALA A 12 -2.65 -2.06 3.94
N LEU A 13 -2.11 -1.97 2.73
CA LEU A 13 -2.42 -0.89 1.79
C LEU A 13 -3.84 -1.02 1.21
N ARG A 14 -4.34 -2.25 1.09
CA ARG A 14 -5.57 -2.59 0.36
C ARG A 14 -6.26 -3.75 1.08
N SER A 15 -7.18 -3.41 1.99
CA SER A 15 -7.96 -4.39 2.75
C SER A 15 -8.71 -5.35 1.82
N GLY A 16 -8.43 -6.67 1.88
CA GLY A 16 -9.21 -7.73 1.22
C GLY A 16 -8.42 -8.75 0.39
N GLU A 17 -9.13 -9.79 -0.12
CA GLU A 17 -8.55 -10.94 -0.86
C GLU A 17 -7.92 -10.58 -2.22
N ASP A 18 -8.22 -9.41 -2.80
CA ASP A 18 -7.65 -8.94 -4.08
C ASP A 18 -6.78 -7.69 -3.90
N TRP A 19 -5.77 -7.76 -3.03
CA TRP A 19 -4.80 -6.67 -2.85
C TRP A 19 -3.80 -6.53 -4.02
N ARG A 20 -3.62 -7.59 -4.82
CA ARG A 20 -2.55 -7.68 -5.83
C ARG A 20 -2.75 -6.72 -6.99
N ARG A 21 -3.96 -6.64 -7.55
CA ARG A 21 -4.27 -5.74 -8.67
C ARG A 21 -4.24 -4.25 -8.26
N PRO A 22 -4.81 -3.85 -7.12
CA PRO A 22 -4.64 -2.50 -6.59
C PRO A 22 -3.17 -2.17 -6.27
N LEU A 23 -2.39 -3.12 -5.77
CA LEU A 23 -0.96 -2.88 -5.51
C LEU A 23 -0.18 -2.64 -6.81
N ALA A 24 -0.51 -3.38 -7.87
CA ALA A 24 0.12 -3.17 -9.18
C ALA A 24 -0.05 -1.72 -9.69
N ARG A 25 -1.22 -1.11 -9.48
CA ARG A 25 -1.47 0.30 -9.80
C ARG A 25 -0.69 1.25 -8.90
N LEU A 26 -0.66 0.97 -7.60
CA LEU A 26 0.10 1.77 -6.64
C LEU A 26 1.60 1.83 -6.97
N LEU A 27 2.17 0.72 -7.46
CA LEU A 27 3.58 0.63 -7.79
C LEU A 27 3.93 1.27 -9.14
N GLY A 28 2.98 1.43 -10.06
CA GLY A 28 3.20 1.97 -11.40
C GLY A 28 3.96 3.31 -11.42
N PRO A 29 3.53 4.32 -10.64
CA PRO A 29 4.21 5.62 -10.57
C PRO A 29 5.68 5.58 -10.10
N TYR A 30 6.07 4.52 -9.40
CA TYR A 30 7.41 4.36 -8.81
C TYR A 30 8.37 3.53 -9.66
N HIS A 31 7.93 3.10 -10.85
CA HIS A 31 8.74 2.21 -11.69
C HIS A 31 10.03 2.90 -12.17
N PRO A 32 11.21 2.24 -12.10
CA PRO A 32 12.51 2.87 -12.37
C PRO A 32 12.72 3.31 -13.83
N ALA A 33 12.09 2.63 -14.79
CA ALA A 33 12.08 3.03 -16.20
C ALA A 33 11.10 4.17 -16.53
N GLY A 34 10.51 4.81 -15.51
CA GLY A 34 9.56 5.91 -15.64
C GLY A 34 8.16 5.55 -15.11
N PRO A 35 7.42 6.55 -14.58
CA PRO A 35 6.05 6.38 -14.10
C PRO A 35 5.13 5.77 -15.16
N ARG A 36 4.21 4.91 -14.71
CA ARG A 36 3.18 4.26 -15.54
C ARG A 36 1.93 4.02 -14.70
N ASP A 37 0.81 3.73 -15.37
CA ASP A 37 -0.47 3.51 -14.70
C ASP A 37 -0.46 2.29 -13.78
N GLU A 38 0.21 1.21 -14.18
CA GLU A 38 0.37 -0.01 -13.38
C GLU A 38 1.58 -0.84 -13.82
N VAL A 39 2.10 -1.66 -12.91
CA VAL A 39 2.95 -2.83 -13.27
C VAL A 39 2.06 -4.03 -13.62
N ASP A 40 2.61 -5.09 -14.22
CA ASP A 40 1.80 -6.29 -14.53
C ASP A 40 1.30 -6.95 -13.21
N PRO A 41 -0.01 -7.06 -12.97
CA PRO A 41 -0.55 -7.72 -11.77
C PRO A 41 -0.12 -9.18 -11.62
N ARG A 42 0.19 -9.88 -12.73
CA ARG A 42 0.70 -11.25 -12.68
C ARG A 42 2.10 -11.32 -12.06
N MET A 43 2.89 -10.27 -12.17
CA MET A 43 4.21 -10.17 -11.53
C MET A 43 4.05 -10.08 -10.01
N VAL A 44 3.12 -9.23 -9.55
CA VAL A 44 2.78 -9.14 -8.12
C VAL A 44 2.35 -10.50 -7.55
N SER A 45 1.55 -11.27 -8.29
CA SER A 45 1.19 -12.64 -7.90
C SER A 45 2.40 -13.57 -7.78
N ARG A 46 3.33 -13.52 -8.75
CA ARG A 46 4.55 -14.36 -8.72
C ARG A 46 5.51 -13.97 -7.61
N TRP A 47 5.62 -12.68 -7.32
CA TRP A 47 6.38 -12.16 -6.18
C TRP A 47 5.81 -12.66 -4.86
N ALA A 48 4.49 -12.55 -4.70
CA ALA A 48 3.78 -12.97 -3.48
C ALA A 48 3.87 -14.48 -3.22
N SER A 49 3.93 -15.29 -4.28
CA SER A 49 4.09 -16.74 -4.16
C SER A 49 5.55 -17.20 -4.06
N GLY A 50 6.52 -16.28 -4.15
CA GLY A 50 7.95 -16.63 -4.26
C GLY A 50 8.33 -17.34 -5.57
N ALA A 51 7.47 -17.31 -6.59
CA ALA A 51 7.78 -17.89 -7.90
C ALA A 51 8.71 -17.00 -8.74
N MET A 52 8.93 -15.76 -8.29
CA MET A 52 9.84 -14.80 -8.89
C MET A 52 10.38 -13.86 -7.81
N ASP A 53 11.64 -13.46 -7.96
CA ASP A 53 12.26 -12.47 -7.08
C ASP A 53 11.56 -11.12 -7.14
N ILE A 54 11.51 -10.47 -5.98
CA ILE A 54 10.97 -9.12 -5.82
C ILE A 54 12.04 -8.14 -6.29
N PRO A 55 11.75 -7.24 -7.26
CA PRO A 55 12.71 -6.24 -7.71
C PRO A 55 13.17 -5.29 -6.58
N ASP A 56 14.44 -4.86 -6.62
CA ASP A 56 15.09 -4.09 -5.55
C ASP A 56 14.45 -2.72 -5.25
N TRP A 57 13.71 -2.15 -6.20
CA TRP A 57 13.01 -0.87 -6.03
C TRP A 57 11.66 -1.01 -5.29
N VAL A 58 11.06 -2.20 -5.30
CA VAL A 58 9.75 -2.44 -4.69
C VAL A 58 9.76 -2.23 -3.16
N PRO A 59 10.78 -2.68 -2.40
CA PRO A 59 10.86 -2.40 -0.97
C PRO A 59 10.82 -0.91 -0.62
N GLU A 60 11.54 -0.07 -1.35
CA GLU A 60 11.55 1.38 -1.12
C GLU A 60 10.19 2.01 -1.45
N ALA A 61 9.62 1.66 -2.61
CA ALA A 61 8.30 2.13 -3.01
C ALA A 61 7.21 1.74 -2.00
N LEU A 62 7.22 0.49 -1.52
CA LEU A 62 6.28 0.01 -0.51
C LEU A 62 6.46 0.73 0.83
N ALA A 63 7.69 0.90 1.31
CA ALA A 63 7.94 1.60 2.56
C ALA A 63 7.40 3.05 2.51
N ARG A 64 7.53 3.72 1.37
CA ARG A 64 6.96 5.04 1.14
C ARG A 64 5.42 5.01 1.12
N LEU A 65 4.84 4.15 0.28
CA LEU A 65 3.38 4.00 0.15
C LEU A 65 2.70 3.67 1.48
N THR A 66 3.28 2.78 2.29
CA THR A 66 2.73 2.38 3.59
C THR A 66 2.78 3.54 4.59
N ARG A 67 3.86 4.33 4.62
CA ARG A 67 3.95 5.54 5.48
C ARG A 67 2.92 6.59 5.08
N GLU A 68 2.88 6.95 3.81
CA GLU A 68 1.92 7.95 3.28
C GLU A 68 0.46 7.51 3.48
N THR A 69 0.19 6.20 3.46
CA THR A 69 -1.15 5.67 3.77
C THR A 69 -1.44 5.72 5.26
N GLY A 70 -0.47 5.39 6.11
CA GLY A 70 -0.61 5.47 7.57
C GLY A 70 -0.87 6.90 8.04
N GLU A 71 -0.11 7.88 7.52
CA GLU A 71 -0.31 9.31 7.82
C GLU A 71 -1.74 9.75 7.49
N ARG A 72 -2.22 9.47 6.27
CA ARG A 72 -3.60 9.79 5.86
C ARG A 72 -4.67 9.12 6.73
N LEU A 73 -4.42 7.90 7.21
CA LEU A 73 -5.37 7.20 8.08
C LEU A 73 -5.40 7.82 9.49
N LEU A 74 -4.26 8.30 9.98
CA LEU A 74 -4.19 9.03 11.25
C LEU A 74 -4.90 10.39 11.14
N ASP A 75 -4.70 11.13 10.05
CA ASP A 75 -5.41 12.39 9.81
C ASP A 75 -6.94 12.19 9.86
N VAL A 76 -7.45 11.13 9.21
CA VAL A 76 -8.87 10.78 9.24
C VAL A 76 -9.34 10.36 10.65
N ALA A 77 -8.50 9.67 11.42
CA ALA A 77 -8.83 9.31 12.79
C ALA A 77 -8.96 10.56 13.68
N ASP A 78 -8.05 11.52 13.55
CA ASP A 78 -8.09 12.79 14.28
C ASP A 78 -9.35 13.60 13.91
N GLU A 79 -9.74 13.62 12.63
CA GLU A 79 -11.00 14.25 12.18
C GLU A 79 -12.24 13.58 12.80
N ILE A 80 -12.27 12.25 12.85
CA ILE A 80 -13.37 11.49 13.47
C ILE A 80 -13.45 11.79 14.98
N ASP A 81 -12.32 11.79 15.68
CA ASP A 81 -12.29 12.07 17.12
C ASP A 81 -12.78 13.49 17.43
N ALA A 82 -12.42 14.47 16.61
CA ALA A 82 -12.90 15.85 16.73
C ALA A 82 -14.42 16.01 16.49
N GLU A 83 -15.03 15.18 15.63
CA GLU A 83 -16.49 15.15 15.43
C GLU A 83 -17.25 14.44 16.56
N VAL A 84 -16.62 13.45 17.19
CA VAL A 84 -17.23 12.64 18.26
C VAL A 84 -17.15 13.32 19.63
N GLU A 85 -16.19 14.23 19.85
CA GLU A 85 -16.11 14.99 21.11
C GLU A 85 -17.40 15.82 21.34
N PRO A 86 -18.14 15.59 22.44
CA PRO A 86 -19.38 16.29 22.70
C PRO A 86 -19.10 17.78 22.94
N GLN A 87 -19.68 18.65 22.11
CA GLN A 87 -19.72 20.09 22.34
C GLN A 87 -20.23 20.34 23.78
N PRO A 88 -19.50 21.08 24.62
CA PRO A 88 -19.97 21.41 25.96
C PRO A 88 -21.29 22.16 25.84
N ARG A 89 -22.36 21.60 26.42
CA ARG A 89 -23.63 22.33 26.55
C ARG A 89 -23.39 23.51 27.49
N ILE A 90 -23.38 24.71 26.91
CA ILE A 90 -23.44 25.99 27.65
C ILE A 90 -24.85 26.17 28.19
#